data_AF-A0A7W6SQJ4-F1
#
_entry.id   AF-A0A7W6SQJ4-F1
#
_cell.length_a   1.000
_cell.length_b   1.000
_cell.length_c   1.000
_cell.angle_alpha   90.00
_cell.angle_beta   90.00
_cell.angle_gamma   90.00
#
_symmetry.space_group_name_H-M   'P 1'
#
loop_
_entity.id
_entity.type
_entity.pdbx_description
1 polymer ?
#
loop_
_entity_poly.entity_id
_entity_poly.type
_entity_poly.pdbx_seq_one_letter_code
_entity_poly.pdbx_strand_id
1 'polypeptide(L)'
;MAEISYFVHSTDSSGDLHPFHHLVWTKVAYALGFVHLNQTGFDADTELAIQKAFFDKMWDMRLEDVMKTLGGQTSPDGLDFNVSGLNEGVIQNADQLRSFAQAYEAELRGSVEPGANVAMDVIGDLFRKRTGQLPPDKTTDLWQKLWKQWANLFFLARRKRPLIREQLRTLHINAALHAAFRWDKARRFTSNDLYDFEHASAALAYCRAFFAEDGLHARHLALDRLFQCHVASDIPGAIALLDAIERTDAATELATASA
;
A
#
# COMPACT_ATOMS: atom_id res chain seq x y z
N MET A 1 1.04 -4.38 -3.74
CA MET A 1 1.45 -5.49 -4.63
C MET A 1 2.62 -6.31 -4.09
N ALA A 2 3.66 -5.68 -3.54
CA ALA A 2 4.81 -6.39 -2.96
C ALA A 2 4.42 -7.44 -1.90
N GLU A 3 3.45 -7.13 -1.03
CA GLU A 3 2.96 -8.07 0.02
C GLU A 3 2.49 -9.41 -0.53
N ILE A 4 1.69 -9.39 -1.62
CA ILE A 4 1.13 -10.61 -2.22
C ILE A 4 2.24 -11.42 -2.87
N SER A 5 3.13 -10.75 -3.60
CA SER A 5 4.28 -11.41 -4.22
C SER A 5 5.17 -12.06 -3.15
N TYR A 6 5.53 -11.31 -2.11
CA TYR A 6 6.31 -11.82 -0.98
C TYR A 6 5.61 -12.99 -0.28
N PHE A 7 4.30 -12.88 -0.02
CA PHE A 7 3.51 -13.96 0.57
C PHE A 7 3.57 -15.24 -0.28
N VAL A 8 3.29 -15.15 -1.58
CA VAL A 8 3.35 -16.31 -2.49
C VAL A 8 4.75 -16.90 -2.51
N HIS A 9 5.80 -16.08 -2.65
CA HIS A 9 7.18 -16.55 -2.61
C HIS A 9 7.56 -17.17 -1.26
N SER A 10 7.05 -16.65 -0.15
CA SER A 10 7.34 -17.20 1.19
C SER A 10 6.71 -18.58 1.42
N THR A 11 5.63 -18.89 0.71
CA THR A 11 5.04 -20.23 0.71
C THR A 11 5.76 -21.19 -0.22
N ASP A 12 6.58 -20.66 -1.12
CA ASP A 12 7.36 -21.43 -2.06
C ASP A 12 8.77 -21.65 -1.48
N SER A 13 9.07 -22.88 -1.04
CA SER A 13 10.29 -23.22 -0.28
C SER A 13 11.63 -23.07 -1.05
N SER A 14 11.69 -22.26 -2.10
CA SER A 14 12.69 -22.29 -3.15
C SER A 14 13.79 -21.20 -3.07
N GLY A 15 13.88 -20.42 -1.99
CA GLY A 15 14.99 -19.48 -1.83
C GLY A 15 15.02 -18.73 -0.51
N ASP A 16 16.17 -18.12 -0.23
CA ASP A 16 16.35 -17.15 0.84
C ASP A 16 15.70 -15.83 0.39
N LEU A 17 14.63 -15.41 1.07
CA LEU A 17 13.91 -14.19 0.72
C LEU A 17 14.52 -13.01 1.46
N HIS A 18 14.75 -11.91 0.74
CA HIS A 18 15.10 -10.65 1.38
C HIS A 18 14.02 -10.26 2.40
N PRO A 19 14.38 -9.77 3.60
CA PRO A 19 13.39 -9.31 4.57
C PRO A 19 12.40 -8.34 3.94
N PHE A 20 11.10 -8.58 4.14
CA PHE A 20 10.05 -7.82 3.46
C PHE A 20 10.16 -6.30 3.67
N HIS A 21 10.60 -5.86 4.85
CA HIS A 21 10.77 -4.45 5.16
C HIS A 21 11.85 -3.75 4.32
N HIS A 22 12.73 -4.48 3.62
CA HIS A 22 13.65 -3.88 2.64
C HIS A 22 12.99 -3.61 1.28
N LEU A 23 11.82 -4.21 1.01
CA LEU A 23 11.15 -4.18 -0.29
C LEU A 23 10.04 -3.11 -0.39
N VAL A 24 9.74 -2.44 0.72
CA VAL A 24 8.63 -1.47 0.83
C VAL A 24 9.08 -0.02 0.74
N TRP A 25 10.39 0.23 0.80
CA TRP A 25 10.95 1.57 0.72
C TRP A 25 11.31 1.95 -0.72
N THR A 26 10.98 3.18 -1.09
CA THR A 26 11.38 3.79 -2.35
C THR A 26 11.98 5.18 -2.08
N LYS A 27 12.71 5.72 -3.06
CA LYS A 27 13.18 7.11 -2.99
C LYS A 27 11.99 8.04 -3.11
N VAL A 28 12.01 9.16 -2.36
CA VAL A 28 10.95 10.18 -2.38
C VAL A 28 10.55 10.59 -3.79
N ALA A 29 11.53 10.76 -4.67
CA ALA A 29 11.32 11.10 -6.08
C ALA A 29 10.40 10.13 -6.85
N TYR A 30 10.29 8.88 -6.38
CA TYR A 30 9.52 7.81 -7.02
C TYR A 30 8.37 7.30 -6.15
N ALA A 31 8.04 7.99 -5.06
CA ALA A 31 6.91 7.61 -4.21
C ALA A 31 5.57 7.60 -4.97
N LEU A 32 5.44 8.49 -5.96
CA LEU A 32 4.26 8.58 -6.85
C LEU A 32 4.47 7.87 -8.20
N GLY A 33 5.49 7.00 -8.29
CA GLY A 33 5.84 6.27 -9.51
C GLY A 33 7.03 6.86 -10.26
N PHE A 34 7.36 6.24 -11.40
CA PHE A 34 8.52 6.60 -12.20
C PHE A 34 8.12 7.57 -13.30
N VAL A 35 8.36 8.86 -13.07
CA VAL A 35 8.24 9.90 -14.10
C VAL A 35 9.63 10.21 -14.62
N HIS A 36 9.80 10.20 -15.94
CA HIS A 36 11.02 10.63 -16.62
C HIS A 36 10.65 11.23 -17.97
N LEU A 37 11.53 12.07 -18.51
CA LEU A 37 11.35 12.66 -19.83
C LEU A 37 11.39 11.56 -20.90
N ASN A 38 10.33 11.43 -21.67
CA ASN A 38 10.24 10.49 -22.79
C ASN A 38 9.51 11.15 -23.97
N GLN A 39 9.61 10.54 -25.16
CA GLN A 39 8.95 11.03 -26.37
C GLN A 39 9.32 12.48 -26.70
N THR A 40 10.59 12.81 -26.51
CA THR A 40 11.14 14.14 -26.79
C THR A 40 11.47 14.28 -28.28
N GLY A 41 11.89 15.49 -28.68
CA GLY A 41 12.40 15.73 -30.04
C GLY A 41 13.85 15.28 -30.25
N PHE A 42 14.50 14.64 -29.26
CA PHE A 42 15.89 14.19 -29.35
C PHE A 42 16.00 12.84 -30.07
N ASP A 43 17.19 12.52 -30.57
CA ASP A 43 17.50 11.16 -31.02
C ASP A 43 17.53 10.17 -29.83
N ALA A 44 17.42 8.87 -30.14
CA ALA A 44 17.25 7.84 -29.11
C ALA A 44 18.43 7.74 -28.13
N ASP A 45 19.66 7.96 -28.60
CA ASP A 45 20.84 7.87 -27.73
C ASP A 45 20.91 9.08 -26.79
N THR A 46 20.62 10.27 -27.31
CA THR A 46 20.53 11.50 -26.53
C THR A 46 19.38 11.43 -25.51
N GLU A 47 18.20 10.96 -25.91
CA GLU A 47 17.05 10.81 -25.01
C GLU A 47 17.39 9.83 -23.87
N LEU A 48 18.00 8.68 -24.17
CA LEU A 48 18.41 7.70 -23.16
C LEU A 48 19.45 8.29 -22.20
N ALA A 49 20.41 9.07 -22.70
CA ALA A 49 21.40 9.74 -21.87
C ALA A 49 20.75 10.75 -20.91
N ILE A 50 19.78 11.53 -21.39
CA ILE A 50 19.00 12.47 -20.57
C ILE A 50 18.19 11.73 -19.52
N GLN A 51 17.52 10.63 -19.89
CA GLN A 51 16.75 9.81 -18.96
C GLN A 51 17.63 9.30 -17.82
N LYS A 52 18.80 8.73 -18.14
CA LYS A 52 19.75 8.25 -17.12
C LYS A 52 20.20 9.36 -16.17
N ALA A 53 20.61 10.50 -16.72
CA ALA A 53 21.03 11.65 -15.91
C ALA A 53 19.88 12.20 -15.04
N PHE A 54 18.65 12.18 -15.55
CA PHE A 54 17.46 12.54 -14.77
C PHE A 54 17.23 11.57 -13.62
N PHE A 55 17.32 10.26 -13.88
CA PHE A 55 17.23 9.23 -12.85
C PHE A 55 18.29 9.41 -11.76
N ASP A 56 19.56 9.59 -12.13
CA ASP A 56 20.65 9.81 -11.17
C ASP A 56 20.38 11.05 -10.30
N LYS A 57 19.95 12.16 -10.93
CA LYS A 57 19.62 13.39 -10.20
C LYS A 57 18.47 13.21 -9.21
N MET A 58 17.41 12.53 -9.62
CA MET A 58 16.23 12.29 -8.79
C MET A 58 16.53 11.28 -7.67
N TRP A 59 17.41 10.31 -7.92
CA TRP A 59 17.82 9.30 -6.94
C TRP A 59 18.58 9.90 -5.74
N ASP A 60 19.40 10.91 -6.01
CA ASP A 60 20.20 11.63 -5.00
C ASP A 60 19.47 12.81 -4.35
N MET A 61 18.27 13.14 -4.82
CA MET A 61 17.50 14.26 -4.30
C MET A 61 16.96 13.95 -2.89
N ARG A 62 17.23 14.85 -1.94
CA ARG A 62 16.68 14.74 -0.58
C ARG A 62 15.26 15.29 -0.55
N LEU A 63 14.46 14.83 0.42
CA LEU A 63 13.11 15.38 0.64
C LEU A 63 13.13 16.90 0.82
N GLU A 64 14.12 17.42 1.56
CA GLU A 64 14.29 18.87 1.73
C GLU A 64 14.47 19.62 0.41
N ASP A 65 15.19 19.03 -0.56
CA ASP A 65 15.46 19.66 -1.84
C ASP A 65 14.22 19.59 -2.74
N VAL A 66 13.48 18.48 -2.69
CA VAL A 66 12.17 18.36 -3.35
C VAL A 66 11.22 19.43 -2.83
N MET A 67 11.10 19.58 -1.51
CA MET A 67 10.21 20.57 -0.88
C MET A 67 10.61 22.01 -1.24
N LYS A 68 11.91 22.33 -1.24
CA LYS A 68 12.42 23.64 -1.69
C LYS A 68 12.10 23.89 -3.18
N THR A 69 12.19 22.85 -4.01
CA THR A 69 11.94 22.95 -5.46
C THR A 69 10.47 23.14 -5.79
N LEU A 70 9.58 22.39 -5.13
CA LEU A 70 8.13 22.51 -5.29
C LEU A 70 7.59 23.83 -4.73
N GLY A 71 8.28 24.43 -3.76
CA GLY A 71 8.14 25.83 -3.37
C GLY A 71 6.69 26.24 -3.10
N GLY A 72 6.02 25.66 -2.10
CA GLY A 72 4.67 26.06 -1.66
C GLY A 72 3.59 26.08 -2.75
N GLN A 73 3.89 25.60 -3.97
CA GLN A 73 2.93 25.56 -5.05
C GLN A 73 1.82 24.59 -4.67
N THR A 74 0.58 25.05 -4.80
CA THR A 74 -0.60 24.19 -4.65
C THR A 74 -0.54 23.07 -5.67
N SER A 75 -1.06 21.89 -5.28
CA SER A 75 -1.24 20.77 -6.20
C SER A 75 -1.89 21.25 -7.50
N PRO A 76 -1.45 20.74 -8.67
CA PRO A 76 -2.10 21.05 -9.94
C PRO A 76 -3.60 20.74 -9.86
N ASP A 77 -4.43 21.66 -10.37
CA ASP A 77 -5.87 21.44 -10.51
C ASP A 77 -6.13 20.14 -11.31
N GLY A 78 -7.11 19.34 -10.87
CA GLY A 78 -7.54 18.12 -11.59
C GLY A 78 -6.96 16.80 -11.10
N LEU A 79 -6.27 16.78 -9.95
CA LEU A 79 -5.88 15.53 -9.27
C LEU A 79 -7.02 14.93 -8.43
N ASP A 80 -8.16 15.60 -8.31
CA ASP A 80 -9.26 15.09 -7.48
C ASP A 80 -9.88 13.80 -7.99
N PHE A 81 -10.06 12.86 -7.08
CA PHE A 81 -10.80 11.63 -7.38
C PHE A 81 -12.30 11.93 -7.50
N ASN A 82 -12.91 11.42 -8.56
CA ASN A 82 -14.36 11.40 -8.67
C ASN A 82 -14.95 10.34 -7.72
N VAL A 83 -15.41 10.79 -6.56
CA VAL A 83 -16.00 9.95 -5.49
C VAL A 83 -17.53 9.79 -5.60
N SER A 84 -18.17 10.35 -6.62
CA SER A 84 -19.64 10.30 -6.78
C SER A 84 -20.16 8.86 -6.81
N GLY A 85 -19.55 8.00 -7.63
CA GLY A 85 -19.93 6.59 -7.72
C GLY A 85 -19.70 5.81 -6.43
N LEU A 86 -18.64 6.13 -5.67
CA LEU A 86 -18.42 5.55 -4.34
C LEU A 86 -19.54 5.93 -3.38
N ASN A 87 -19.89 7.21 -3.32
CA ASN A 87 -20.94 7.72 -2.44
C ASN A 87 -22.33 7.18 -2.83
N GLU A 88 -22.62 7.07 -4.12
CA GLU A 88 -23.85 6.43 -4.61
C GLU A 88 -23.92 4.97 -4.14
N GLY A 89 -22.83 4.21 -4.30
CA GLY A 89 -22.74 2.83 -3.82
C GLY A 89 -22.92 2.71 -2.30
N VAL A 90 -22.40 3.65 -1.51
CA VAL A 90 -22.62 3.70 -0.06
C VAL A 90 -24.11 3.90 0.26
N ILE A 91 -24.78 4.83 -0.42
CA ILE A 91 -26.21 5.11 -0.21
C ILE A 91 -27.07 3.90 -0.60
N GLN A 92 -26.85 3.35 -1.79
CA GLN A 92 -27.62 2.23 -2.34
C GLN A 92 -27.54 0.96 -1.48
N ASN A 93 -26.44 0.77 -0.75
CA ASN A 93 -26.19 -0.43 0.05
C ASN A 93 -26.20 -0.16 1.56
N ALA A 94 -26.66 1.02 2.00
CA ALA A 94 -26.62 1.43 3.40
C ALA A 94 -27.50 0.56 4.32
N ASP A 95 -28.60 0.02 3.80
CA ASP A 95 -29.54 -0.86 4.50
C ASP A 95 -29.01 -2.28 4.70
N GLN A 96 -28.10 -2.73 3.84
CA GLN A 96 -27.45 -4.04 3.91
C GLN A 96 -26.38 -4.12 5.02
N LEU A 97 -25.84 -2.98 5.46
CA LEU A 97 -24.82 -2.89 6.52
C LEU A 97 -25.48 -2.68 7.89
N ARG A 98 -25.53 -3.74 8.70
CA ARG A 98 -26.10 -3.73 10.07
C ARG A 98 -25.05 -3.82 11.17
N SER A 99 -23.80 -4.12 10.82
CA SER A 99 -22.68 -4.09 11.76
C SER A 99 -21.36 -3.77 11.06
N PHE A 100 -20.38 -3.29 11.83
CA PHE A 100 -19.00 -3.11 11.35
C PHE A 100 -18.43 -4.41 10.76
N ALA A 101 -18.70 -5.57 11.38
CA ALA A 101 -18.22 -6.86 10.89
C ALA A 101 -18.73 -7.18 9.47
N GLN A 102 -19.97 -6.80 9.14
CA GLN A 102 -20.52 -6.95 7.79
C GLN A 102 -19.86 -5.99 6.80
N ALA A 103 -19.63 -4.73 7.20
CA ALA A 103 -18.92 -3.76 6.38
C ALA A 103 -17.49 -4.24 6.09
N TYR A 104 -16.80 -4.72 7.12
CA TYR A 104 -15.45 -5.26 7.00
C TYR A 104 -15.39 -6.52 6.12
N GLU A 105 -16.33 -7.45 6.23
CA GLU A 105 -16.38 -8.60 5.31
C GLU A 105 -16.65 -8.18 3.86
N ALA A 106 -17.49 -7.17 3.64
CA ALA A 106 -17.74 -6.61 2.31
C ALA A 106 -16.47 -6.00 1.71
N GLU A 107 -15.71 -5.21 2.49
CA GLU A 107 -14.43 -4.64 2.05
C GLU A 107 -13.34 -5.70 1.82
N LEU A 108 -13.31 -6.73 2.68
CA LEU A 108 -12.45 -7.89 2.46
C LEU A 108 -12.75 -8.57 1.13
N ARG A 109 -14.03 -8.66 0.74
CA ARG A 109 -14.46 -9.24 -0.53
C ARG A 109 -14.13 -8.35 -1.72
N GLY A 110 -14.34 -7.04 -1.60
CA GLY A 110 -14.01 -6.07 -2.66
C GLY A 110 -12.52 -6.02 -2.98
N SER A 111 -11.66 -6.20 -1.97
CA SER A 111 -10.20 -6.25 -2.14
C SER A 111 -9.66 -7.58 -2.70
N VAL A 112 -10.52 -8.57 -2.98
CA VAL A 112 -10.10 -9.87 -3.52
C VAL A 112 -9.66 -9.77 -4.97
N GLU A 113 -10.43 -9.07 -5.81
CA GLU A 113 -10.16 -8.97 -7.24
C GLU A 113 -8.75 -8.42 -7.56
N PRO A 114 -8.35 -7.24 -7.05
CA PRO A 114 -7.00 -6.74 -7.29
C PRO A 114 -5.93 -7.66 -6.70
N GLY A 115 -6.20 -8.29 -5.55
CA GLY A 115 -5.26 -9.22 -4.93
C GLY A 115 -5.08 -10.53 -5.71
N ALA A 116 -6.16 -11.09 -6.22
CA ALA A 116 -6.17 -12.34 -6.99
C ALA A 116 -5.48 -12.17 -8.35
N ASN A 117 -5.65 -11.02 -9.00
CA ASN A 117 -4.94 -10.72 -10.25
C ASN A 117 -3.43 -10.77 -10.07
N VAL A 118 -2.92 -10.13 -9.01
CA VAL A 118 -1.48 -10.10 -8.72
C VAL A 118 -0.96 -11.46 -8.29
N ALA A 119 -1.72 -12.19 -7.47
CA ALA A 119 -1.36 -13.56 -7.12
C ALA A 119 -1.25 -14.44 -8.38
N MET A 120 -2.21 -14.33 -9.31
CA MET A 120 -2.22 -15.09 -10.56
C MET A 120 -1.02 -14.74 -11.46
N ASP A 121 -0.65 -13.46 -11.56
CA ASP A 121 0.52 -13.04 -12.33
C ASP A 121 1.81 -13.61 -11.71
N VAL A 122 1.98 -13.52 -10.38
CA VAL A 122 3.15 -14.08 -9.66
C VAL A 122 3.23 -15.60 -9.78
N ILE A 123 2.09 -16.30 -9.63
CA ILE A 123 2.02 -17.76 -9.76
C ILE A 123 2.28 -18.17 -11.21
N GLY A 124 1.79 -17.43 -12.19
CA GLY A 124 2.05 -17.66 -13.60
C GLY A 124 3.54 -17.54 -13.93
N ASP A 125 4.23 -16.56 -13.33
CA ASP A 125 5.68 -16.41 -13.44
C ASP A 125 6.44 -17.56 -12.78
N LEU A 126 6.02 -18.00 -11.59
CA LEU A 126 6.59 -19.16 -10.91
C LEU A 126 6.40 -20.45 -11.71
N PHE A 127 5.20 -20.65 -12.26
CA PHE A 127 4.88 -21.78 -13.13
C PHE A 127 5.81 -21.80 -14.35
N ARG A 128 5.93 -20.67 -15.05
CA ARG A 128 6.81 -20.53 -16.22
C ARG A 128 8.26 -20.84 -15.88
N LYS A 129 8.77 -20.33 -14.76
CA LYS A 129 10.14 -20.59 -14.30
C LYS A 129 10.41 -22.07 -14.00
N ARG A 130 9.42 -22.80 -13.51
CA ARG A 130 9.56 -24.21 -13.11
C ARG A 130 9.36 -25.20 -14.25
N THR A 131 8.40 -24.94 -15.12
CA THR A 131 7.98 -25.90 -16.15
C THR A 131 8.47 -25.52 -17.54
N GLY A 132 8.90 -24.26 -17.73
CA GLY A 132 9.18 -23.69 -19.05
C GLY A 132 7.92 -23.41 -19.89
N GLN A 133 6.73 -23.68 -19.36
CA GLN A 133 5.45 -23.50 -20.07
C GLN A 133 4.84 -22.14 -19.76
N LEU A 134 4.10 -21.58 -20.73
CA LEU A 134 3.34 -20.35 -20.50
C LEU A 134 2.09 -20.63 -19.65
N PRO A 135 1.73 -19.73 -18.73
CA PRO A 135 0.45 -19.82 -18.04
C PRO A 135 -0.71 -19.67 -19.05
N PRO A 136 -1.92 -20.14 -18.71
CA PRO A 136 -3.11 -19.96 -19.56
C PRO A 136 -3.37 -18.48 -19.86
N ASP A 137 -3.80 -18.17 -21.08
CA ASP A 137 -4.14 -16.81 -21.50
C ASP A 137 -5.39 -16.29 -20.75
N LYS A 138 -5.40 -15.00 -20.39
CA LYS A 138 -6.45 -14.35 -19.57
C LYS A 138 -7.85 -14.44 -20.20
N THR A 139 -7.93 -14.61 -21.52
CA THR A 139 -9.19 -14.75 -22.27
C THR A 139 -9.77 -16.16 -22.25
N THR A 140 -9.02 -17.16 -21.76
CA THR A 140 -9.44 -18.57 -21.78
C THR A 140 -10.34 -18.93 -20.60
N ASP A 141 -11.26 -19.87 -20.83
CA ASP A 141 -12.10 -20.45 -19.77
C ASP A 141 -11.28 -21.09 -18.64
N LEU A 142 -10.12 -21.65 -18.98
CA LEU A 142 -9.22 -22.24 -17.99
C LEU A 142 -8.68 -21.16 -17.05
N TRP A 143 -8.22 -20.03 -17.58
CA TRP A 143 -7.75 -18.92 -16.75
C TRP A 143 -8.87 -18.39 -15.86
N GLN A 144 -10.08 -18.19 -16.40
CA GLN A 144 -11.23 -17.71 -15.63
C GLN A 144 -11.60 -18.67 -14.48
N LYS A 145 -11.53 -19.98 -14.70
CA LYS A 145 -11.73 -20.99 -13.65
C LYS A 145 -10.66 -20.92 -12.57
N LEU A 146 -9.38 -20.84 -12.96
CA LEU A 146 -8.27 -20.75 -12.02
C LEU A 146 -8.34 -19.46 -11.20
N TRP A 147 -8.61 -18.33 -11.85
CA TRP A 147 -8.78 -17.04 -11.20
C TRP A 147 -9.87 -17.08 -10.13
N LYS A 148 -11.05 -17.65 -10.45
CA LYS A 148 -12.15 -17.80 -9.46
C LYS A 148 -11.74 -18.67 -8.27
N GLN A 149 -11.00 -19.74 -8.50
CA GLN A 149 -10.49 -20.60 -7.42
C GLN A 149 -9.53 -19.83 -6.52
N TRP A 150 -8.58 -19.09 -7.11
CA TRP A 150 -7.62 -18.28 -6.36
C TRP A 150 -8.28 -17.12 -5.62
N ALA A 151 -9.22 -16.42 -6.24
CA ALA A 151 -10.01 -15.37 -5.60
C ALA A 151 -10.75 -15.91 -4.36
N ASN A 152 -11.42 -17.05 -4.49
CA ASN A 152 -12.12 -17.69 -3.38
C ASN A 152 -11.16 -18.14 -2.27
N LEU A 153 -10.03 -18.74 -2.64
CA LEU A 153 -9.01 -19.17 -1.68
C LEU A 153 -8.44 -17.97 -0.91
N PHE A 154 -8.10 -16.91 -1.64
CA PHE A 154 -7.55 -15.66 -1.08
C PHE A 154 -8.54 -15.00 -0.12
N PHE A 155 -9.81 -14.91 -0.51
CA PHE A 155 -10.88 -14.41 0.36
C PHE A 155 -11.01 -15.24 1.64
N LEU A 156 -11.12 -16.57 1.50
CA LEU A 156 -11.29 -17.48 2.64
C LEU A 156 -10.08 -17.45 3.57
N ALA A 157 -8.88 -17.40 3.00
CA ALA A 157 -7.62 -17.29 3.74
C ALA A 157 -7.62 -16.03 4.63
N ARG A 158 -7.88 -14.86 4.05
CA ARG A 158 -7.95 -13.59 4.80
C ARG A 158 -9.09 -13.56 5.82
N ARG A 159 -10.24 -14.17 5.50
CA ARG A 159 -11.39 -14.21 6.41
C ARG A 159 -11.15 -15.12 7.62
N LYS A 160 -10.51 -16.28 7.42
CA LYS A 160 -10.38 -17.34 8.43
C LYS A 160 -9.05 -17.28 9.19
N ARG A 161 -8.00 -16.66 8.64
CA ARG A 161 -6.65 -16.66 9.23
C ARG A 161 -6.17 -15.25 9.57
N PRO A 162 -6.13 -14.87 10.87
CA PRO A 162 -5.60 -13.58 11.32
C PRO A 162 -4.19 -13.29 10.80
N LEU A 163 -3.29 -14.27 10.86
CA LEU A 163 -1.90 -14.14 10.40
C LEU A 163 -1.78 -13.70 8.92
N ILE A 164 -2.70 -14.14 8.05
CA ILE A 164 -2.67 -13.74 6.63
C ILE A 164 -3.08 -12.26 6.48
N ARG A 165 -3.97 -11.76 7.35
CA ARG A 165 -4.31 -10.32 7.38
C ARG A 165 -3.13 -9.48 7.85
N GLU A 166 -2.36 -9.98 8.81
CA GLU A 166 -1.15 -9.31 9.31
C GLU A 166 0.04 -9.37 8.34
N GLN A 167 0.07 -10.34 7.43
CA GLN A 167 1.06 -10.41 6.35
C GLN A 167 0.67 -9.53 5.15
N LEU A 168 -0.64 -9.36 4.91
CA LEU A 168 -1.19 -8.49 3.87
C LEU A 168 -1.70 -7.19 4.49
N ARG A 169 -0.78 -6.45 5.12
CA ARG A 169 -1.05 -5.30 5.99
C ARG A 169 -1.82 -4.22 5.27
N THR A 170 -1.35 -3.79 4.11
CA THR A 170 -1.99 -2.71 3.32
C THR A 170 -3.43 -3.08 2.98
N LEU A 171 -3.66 -4.32 2.53
CA LEU A 171 -5.02 -4.78 2.19
C LEU A 171 -5.91 -4.90 3.44
N HIS A 172 -5.34 -5.27 4.59
CA HIS A 172 -6.08 -5.34 5.84
C HIS A 172 -6.46 -3.94 6.35
N ILE A 173 -5.52 -3.01 6.38
CA ILE A 173 -5.70 -1.63 6.84
C ILE A 173 -6.73 -0.92 5.95
N ASN A 174 -6.56 -0.95 4.63
CA ASN A 174 -7.52 -0.34 3.71
C ASN A 174 -8.92 -0.92 3.90
N ALA A 175 -9.06 -2.24 3.99
CA ALA A 175 -10.38 -2.85 4.23
C ALA A 175 -10.99 -2.40 5.57
N ALA A 176 -10.18 -2.22 6.61
CA ALA A 176 -10.65 -1.76 7.91
C ALA A 176 -11.06 -0.28 7.91
N LEU A 177 -10.28 0.59 7.25
CA LEU A 177 -10.57 2.02 7.11
C LEU A 177 -11.83 2.26 6.27
N HIS A 178 -11.94 1.63 5.10
CA HIS A 178 -13.15 1.69 4.27
C HIS A 178 -14.38 1.14 5.01
N ALA A 179 -14.23 0.06 5.79
CA ALA A 179 -15.32 -0.51 6.56
C ALA A 179 -15.80 0.43 7.67
N ALA A 180 -14.88 1.08 8.39
CA ALA A 180 -15.22 2.05 9.42
C ALA A 180 -15.95 3.25 8.82
N PHE A 181 -15.48 3.73 7.66
CA PHE A 181 -16.10 4.84 6.95
C PHE A 181 -17.52 4.50 6.50
N ARG A 182 -17.70 3.35 5.84
CA ARG A 182 -19.02 2.92 5.34
C ARG A 182 -19.99 2.53 6.45
N TRP A 183 -19.48 2.09 7.60
CA TRP A 183 -20.30 1.81 8.77
C TRP A 183 -20.91 3.09 9.34
N ASP A 184 -20.18 4.21 9.29
CA ASP A 184 -20.71 5.53 9.62
C ASP A 184 -21.58 6.07 8.48
N LYS A 185 -22.87 5.72 8.50
CA LYS A 185 -23.85 6.06 7.44
C LYS A 185 -24.03 7.56 7.19
N ALA A 186 -23.64 8.40 8.17
CA ALA A 186 -23.74 9.85 8.06
C ALA A 186 -22.60 10.46 7.21
N ARG A 187 -21.49 9.75 7.04
CA ARG A 187 -20.33 10.22 6.29
C ARG A 187 -20.43 9.98 4.78
N ARG A 188 -19.71 10.79 4.01
CA ARG A 188 -19.56 10.69 2.55
C ARG A 188 -18.11 10.93 2.18
N PHE A 189 -17.60 10.11 1.26
CA PHE A 189 -16.23 10.20 0.77
C PHE A 189 -16.01 11.54 0.10
N THR A 190 -14.84 12.10 0.36
CA THR A 190 -14.21 13.19 -0.37
C THR A 190 -12.97 12.65 -1.09
N SER A 191 -12.44 13.40 -2.05
CA SER A 191 -11.17 13.07 -2.73
C SER A 191 -10.04 12.85 -1.71
N ASN A 192 -9.95 13.74 -0.71
CA ASN A 192 -8.94 13.69 0.35
C ASN A 192 -8.99 12.42 1.20
N ASP A 193 -10.19 11.90 1.50
CA ASP A 193 -10.32 10.66 2.28
C ASP A 193 -9.56 9.48 1.64
N LEU A 194 -9.52 9.42 0.30
CA LEU A 194 -8.80 8.36 -0.42
C LEU A 194 -7.28 8.51 -0.29
N TYR A 195 -6.77 9.74 -0.37
CA TYR A 195 -5.36 10.02 -0.14
C TYR A 195 -4.95 9.71 1.30
N ASP A 196 -5.80 10.10 2.26
CA ASP A 196 -5.57 9.84 3.68
C ASP A 196 -5.54 8.34 3.98
N PHE A 197 -6.38 7.54 3.32
CA PHE A 197 -6.39 6.09 3.51
C PHE A 197 -5.12 5.43 2.96
N GLU A 198 -4.67 5.82 1.77
CA GLU A 198 -3.42 5.28 1.20
C GLU A 198 -2.21 5.70 2.03
N HIS A 199 -2.14 6.96 2.47
CA HIS A 199 -1.07 7.43 3.35
C HIS A 199 -1.08 6.70 4.70
N ALA A 200 -2.25 6.55 5.33
CA ALA A 200 -2.42 5.79 6.56
C ALA A 200 -2.03 4.33 6.40
N SER A 201 -2.44 3.70 5.30
CA SER A 201 -2.16 2.31 5.00
C SER A 201 -0.66 2.05 4.87
N ALA A 202 0.05 2.91 4.15
CA ALA A 202 1.50 2.83 4.03
C ALA A 202 2.20 3.03 5.39
N ALA A 203 1.80 4.06 6.14
CA ALA A 203 2.44 4.39 7.41
C ALA A 203 2.18 3.34 8.49
N LEU A 204 0.91 2.95 8.70
CA LEU A 204 0.55 1.95 9.70
C LEU A 204 1.16 0.59 9.37
N ALA A 205 1.28 0.22 8.09
CA ALA A 205 1.84 -1.07 7.72
C ALA A 205 3.35 -1.17 7.99
N TYR A 206 4.10 -0.09 7.78
CA TYR A 206 5.56 -0.17 7.60
C TYR A 206 6.39 0.85 8.39
N CYS A 207 5.77 1.89 8.94
CA CYS A 207 6.46 2.91 9.72
C CYS A 207 6.34 2.63 11.22
N ARG A 208 7.32 3.13 11.98
CA ARG A 208 7.25 3.19 13.45
C ARG A 208 6.45 4.40 13.94
N ALA A 209 6.31 5.39 13.08
CA ALA A 209 5.69 6.68 13.34
C ALA A 209 4.75 7.06 12.21
N PHE A 210 3.59 7.61 12.54
CA PHE A 210 2.66 8.22 11.61
C PHE A 210 2.20 9.56 12.15
N PHE A 211 2.39 10.61 11.35
CA PHE A 211 2.04 11.98 11.70
C PHE A 211 0.91 12.44 10.79
N ALA A 212 -0.26 12.70 11.38
CA ALA A 212 -1.44 13.11 10.64
C ALA A 212 -2.35 13.98 11.50
N GLU A 213 -3.05 14.91 10.86
CA GLU A 213 -4.00 15.79 11.54
C GLU A 213 -5.13 14.97 12.22
N ASP A 214 -5.71 15.54 13.29
CA ASP A 214 -6.76 14.88 14.07
C ASP A 214 -7.96 14.54 13.16
N GLY A 215 -8.19 13.23 12.95
CA GLY A 215 -9.29 12.79 12.09
C GLY A 215 -9.15 11.37 11.55
N LEU A 216 -7.95 10.79 11.58
CA LEU A 216 -7.78 9.43 11.08
C LEU A 216 -8.31 8.37 12.07
N HIS A 217 -9.35 7.64 11.65
CA HIS A 217 -10.05 6.60 12.41
C HIS A 217 -9.22 5.37 12.80
N ALA A 218 -7.94 5.32 12.42
CA ALA A 218 -7.05 4.20 12.70
C ALA A 218 -6.95 3.85 14.20
N ARG A 219 -7.01 4.87 15.08
CA ARG A 219 -6.98 4.68 16.54
C ARG A 219 -8.19 3.93 17.08
N HIS A 220 -9.39 4.17 16.53
CA HIS A 220 -10.61 3.47 16.96
C HIS A 220 -10.60 1.99 16.55
N LEU A 221 -9.83 1.65 15.51
CA LEU A 221 -9.66 0.29 15.01
C LEU A 221 -8.44 -0.42 15.62
N ALA A 222 -7.69 0.25 16.51
CA ALA A 222 -6.45 -0.23 17.12
C ALA A 222 -5.40 -0.72 16.10
N LEU A 223 -5.41 -0.17 14.87
CA LEU A 223 -4.47 -0.55 13.81
C LEU A 223 -3.04 -0.10 14.13
N ASP A 224 -2.91 1.03 14.83
CA ASP A 224 -1.67 1.55 15.40
C ASP A 224 -1.02 0.52 16.33
N ARG A 225 -1.81 -0.12 17.19
CA ARG A 225 -1.33 -1.15 18.12
C ARG A 225 -1.03 -2.46 17.41
N LEU A 226 -1.91 -2.87 16.48
CA LEU A 226 -1.77 -4.12 15.73
C LEU A 226 -0.45 -4.14 14.95
N PHE A 227 -0.07 -3.02 14.34
CA PHE A 227 1.13 -2.91 13.52
C PHE A 227 2.28 -2.16 14.19
N GLN A 228 2.15 -1.83 15.48
CA GLN A 228 3.19 -1.18 16.30
C GLN A 228 3.66 0.15 15.71
N CYS A 229 2.75 0.92 15.14
CA CYS A 229 2.99 2.26 14.61
C CYS A 229 2.47 3.31 15.61
N HIS A 230 3.35 4.18 16.09
CA HIS A 230 2.98 5.27 16.98
C HIS A 230 2.37 6.42 16.17
N VAL A 231 1.26 7.00 16.65
CA VAL A 231 0.55 8.07 15.95
C VAL A 231 0.59 9.36 16.76
N ALA A 232 1.01 10.47 16.15
CA ALA A 232 0.89 11.81 16.72
C ALA A 232 0.15 12.74 15.75
N SER A 233 -0.67 13.64 16.31
CA SER A 233 -1.52 14.56 15.54
C SER A 233 -1.20 16.04 15.72
N ASP A 234 -0.18 16.34 16.51
CA ASP A 234 0.36 17.68 16.68
C ASP A 234 1.88 17.69 16.54
N ILE A 235 2.43 18.88 16.28
CA ILE A 235 3.88 19.08 16.11
C ILE A 235 4.66 18.67 17.37
N PRO A 236 4.27 19.08 18.60
CA PRO A 236 5.01 18.71 19.80
C PRO A 236 5.06 17.18 20.02
N GLY A 237 3.95 16.48 19.80
CA GLY A 237 3.88 15.04 19.88
C GLY A 237 4.70 14.35 18.81
N ALA A 238 4.71 14.88 17.57
CA ALA A 238 5.55 14.38 16.50
C ALA A 238 7.04 14.48 16.84
N ILE A 239 7.49 15.64 17.35
CA ILE A 239 8.88 15.85 17.79
C ILE A 239 9.24 14.88 18.91
N ALA A 240 8.41 14.77 19.95
CA ALA A 240 8.66 13.88 21.08
C ALA A 240 8.79 12.40 20.65
N LEU A 241 7.99 12.00 19.66
CA LEU A 241 8.00 10.64 19.11
C LEU A 241 9.25 10.38 18.27
N LEU A 242 9.70 11.35 17.47
CA LEU A 242 10.97 11.27 16.73
C LEU A 242 12.16 11.14 17.69
N ASP A 243 12.23 11.97 18.72
CA ASP A 243 13.27 11.91 19.76
C ASP A 243 13.31 10.54 20.45
N ALA A 244 12.14 9.93 20.69
CA ALA A 244 12.06 8.62 21.33
C ALA A 244 12.56 7.49 20.41
N ILE A 245 12.25 7.58 19.11
CA ILE A 245 12.72 6.64 18.09
C ILE A 245 14.25 6.71 17.96
N GLU A 246 14.80 7.90 17.83
CA GLU A 246 16.25 8.11 17.67
C GLU A 246 17.05 7.55 18.86
N ARG A 247 16.56 7.77 20.08
CA ARG A 247 17.19 7.20 21.29
C ARG A 247 17.14 5.67 21.33
N THR A 248 16.03 5.09 20.88
CA THR A 248 15.88 3.63 20.83
C THR A 248 16.86 3.02 19.84
N ASP A 249 17.08 3.67 18.70
CA ASP A 249 17.97 3.19 17.65
C ASP A 249 19.43 3.29 18.08
N ALA A 250 19.82 4.42 18.67
CA ALA A 250 21.14 4.59 19.26
C ALA A 250 21.44 3.53 20.34
N ALA A 251 20.46 3.23 21.21
CA ALA A 251 20.60 2.18 22.23
C ALA A 251 20.74 0.77 21.62
N THR A 252 20.01 0.50 20.53
CA THR A 252 20.07 -0.79 19.82
C THR A 252 21.42 -0.98 19.12
N GLU A 253 21.92 0.06 18.45
CA GLU A 253 23.23 0.04 17.78
C GLU A 253 24.37 -0.19 18.78
N LEU A 254 24.35 0.51 19.93
CA LEU A 254 25.31 0.31 21.02
C LEU A 254 25.31 -1.13 21.55
N ALA A 255 24.12 -1.73 21.73
CA ALA A 255 24.00 -3.11 22.18
C ALA A 255 24.57 -4.10 21.15
N THR A 256 24.29 -3.89 19.86
CA THR A 256 24.82 -4.75 18.78
C THR A 256 26.32 -4.58 18.53
N ALA A 257 26.90 -3.40 18.82
CA ALA A 257 28.33 -3.16 18.70
C ALA A 257 29.14 -3.73 19.89
N SER A 258 28.47 -4.07 20.98
CA SER A 258 29.07 -4.63 22.21
C SER A 258 28.96 -6.16 22.32
N ALA A 259 28.35 -6.82 21.33
CA ALA A 259 28.16 -8.26 21.22
C ALA A 259 29.06 -8.84 20.11
#